data_AF-A0A7X9L9F3-F1
#
_entry.id   AF-A0A7X9L9F3-F1
#
_cell.length_a   1.000
_cell.length_b   1.000
_cell.length_c   1.000
_cell.angle_alpha   90.00
_cell.angle_beta   90.00
_cell.angle_gamma   90.00
#
_symmetry.space_group_name_H-M   'P 1'
#
loop_
_entity.id
_entity.type
_entity.pdbx_description
1 polymer ?
#
loop_
_entity_poly.entity_id
_entity_poly.type
_entity_poly.pdbx_seq_one_letter_code
_entity_poly.pdbx_strand_id
1 'polypeptide(L)'
;SHDGTQMAQYGRLIDFLAAAIAARRLPPLRVLLLDPGPHRHARYAANPLYAKALATEIVPAVADRVAVTGGPVLMGQSLGALAALHAARRHPGTFAGLFLQSGSFFTPAFDPQEAGYSHWTQVTGFTSTLYRTDPPEPDLPIGIVCGSQEENLANNRALAAHLATRQPVDWGEVPDGHTWTTWRDLLDPYLTRLLMEAWT
;
A
#
# COMPACT_ATOMS: atom_id res chain seq x y z
N SER A 1 1.93 -6.11 -5.94
CA SER A 1 0.91 -6.20 -4.88
C SER A 1 1.41 -7.12 -3.79
N HIS A 2 1.42 -6.64 -2.54
CA HIS A 2 1.40 -7.52 -1.37
C HIS A 2 0.12 -8.37 -1.35
N ASP A 3 0.16 -9.51 -0.66
CA ASP A 3 -0.89 -10.53 -0.68
C ASP A 3 -1.33 -10.87 -2.11
N GLY A 4 -0.34 -11.00 -3.01
CA GLY A 4 -0.52 -10.91 -4.44
C GLY A 4 -1.50 -11.94 -5.01
N THR A 5 -1.35 -13.20 -4.63
CA THR A 5 -2.25 -14.27 -5.11
C THR A 5 -3.68 -14.04 -4.61
N GLN A 6 -3.87 -13.62 -3.35
CA GLN A 6 -5.19 -13.31 -2.82
C GLN A 6 -5.81 -12.07 -3.49
N MET A 7 -5.01 -11.02 -3.73
CA MET A 7 -5.48 -9.82 -4.40
C MET A 7 -5.85 -10.08 -5.87
N ALA A 8 -5.14 -10.99 -6.54
CA ALA A 8 -5.50 -11.46 -7.87
C ALA A 8 -6.82 -12.27 -7.85
N GLN A 9 -6.96 -13.21 -6.91
CA GLN A 9 -8.11 -14.11 -6.85
C GLN A 9 -9.38 -13.45 -6.32
N TYR A 10 -9.31 -12.82 -5.14
CA TYR A 10 -10.47 -12.28 -4.43
C TYR A 10 -10.68 -10.80 -4.75
N GLY A 11 -9.59 -10.03 -4.81
CA GLY A 11 -9.60 -8.63 -5.21
C GLY A 11 -9.72 -8.40 -6.72
N ARG A 12 -9.69 -9.47 -7.53
CA ARG A 12 -9.81 -9.45 -9.00
C ARG A 12 -8.81 -8.52 -9.70
N LEU A 13 -7.64 -8.29 -9.10
CA LEU A 13 -6.67 -7.30 -9.59
C LEU A 13 -6.26 -7.52 -11.04
N ILE A 14 -5.97 -8.76 -11.42
CA ILE A 14 -5.52 -9.07 -12.79
C ILE A 14 -6.64 -8.80 -13.81
N ASP A 15 -7.88 -9.18 -13.48
CA ASP A 15 -9.03 -8.95 -14.35
C ASP A 15 -9.35 -7.46 -14.49
N PHE A 16 -9.26 -6.71 -13.39
CA PHE A 16 -9.41 -5.26 -13.38
C PHE A 16 -8.39 -4.59 -14.30
N LEU A 17 -7.10 -4.94 -14.15
CA LEU A 17 -6.03 -4.36 -14.96
C LEU A 17 -6.17 -4.75 -16.44
N ALA A 18 -6.50 -6.00 -16.74
CA ALA A 18 -6.76 -6.45 -18.10
C ALA A 18 -7.92 -5.67 -18.75
N ALA A 19 -9.02 -5.47 -18.01
CA ALA A 19 -10.15 -4.68 -18.49
C ALA A 19 -9.79 -3.19 -18.68
N ALA A 20 -9.02 -2.60 -17.77
CA ALA A 20 -8.56 -1.22 -17.89
C ALA A 20 -7.62 -1.01 -19.10
N ILE A 21 -6.72 -1.97 -19.36
CA ILE A 21 -5.85 -1.96 -20.54
C ILE A 21 -6.66 -2.14 -21.83
N ALA A 22 -7.59 -3.10 -21.87
CA ALA A 22 -8.46 -3.30 -23.03
C ALA A 22 -9.30 -2.06 -23.34
N ALA A 23 -9.75 -1.34 -22.31
CA ALA A 23 -10.46 -0.07 -22.43
C ALA A 23 -9.55 1.15 -22.69
N ARG A 24 -8.23 0.96 -22.81
CA ARG A 24 -7.20 2.01 -22.98
C ARG A 24 -7.19 3.06 -21.87
N ARG A 25 -7.66 2.71 -20.67
CA ARG A 25 -7.56 3.56 -19.47
C ARG A 25 -6.20 3.45 -18.79
N LEU A 26 -5.48 2.35 -19.02
CA LEU A 26 -4.11 2.13 -18.57
C LEU A 26 -3.25 1.63 -19.73
N PRO A 27 -1.95 1.98 -19.78
CA PRO A 27 -1.01 1.34 -20.70
C PRO A 27 -0.75 -0.13 -20.30
N PRO A 28 -0.27 -0.98 -21.22
CA PRO A 28 0.22 -2.30 -20.86
C PRO A 28 1.29 -2.23 -19.78
N LEU A 29 1.14 -3.01 -18.71
CA LEU A 29 2.01 -2.98 -17.55
C LEU A 29 2.33 -4.40 -17.04
N ARG A 30 3.29 -4.49 -16.13
CA ARG A 30 3.70 -5.73 -15.46
C ARG A 30 3.19 -5.73 -14.02
N VAL A 31 2.73 -6.87 -13.55
CA VAL A 31 2.26 -7.05 -12.17
C VAL A 31 3.11 -8.09 -11.48
N LEU A 32 3.77 -7.69 -10.40
CA LEU A 32 4.41 -8.62 -9.47
C LEU A 32 3.46 -8.93 -8.31
N LEU A 33 3.09 -10.20 -8.18
CA LEU A 33 2.30 -10.72 -7.08
C LEU A 33 3.25 -11.22 -5.98
N LEU A 34 3.23 -10.55 -4.82
CA LEU A 34 4.11 -10.83 -3.69
C LEU A 34 3.31 -11.55 -2.60
N ASP A 35 3.52 -12.85 -2.48
CA ASP A 35 2.93 -13.62 -1.40
C ASP A 35 3.80 -13.55 -0.14
N PRO A 36 3.20 -13.29 1.03
CA PRO A 36 3.95 -13.09 2.28
C PRO A 36 4.61 -14.36 2.83
N GLY A 37 4.21 -15.54 2.33
CA GLY A 37 4.55 -16.83 2.91
C GLY A 37 3.91 -17.04 4.29
N PRO A 38 4.42 -18.02 5.09
CA PRO A 38 3.76 -18.47 6.32
C PRO A 38 3.81 -17.44 7.47
N HIS A 39 4.71 -16.45 7.41
CA HIS A 39 4.95 -15.49 8.49
C HIS A 39 4.51 -14.06 8.13
N ARG A 40 3.33 -13.93 7.50
CA ARG A 40 2.78 -12.65 7.03
C ARG A 40 2.82 -11.54 8.08
N HIS A 41 2.34 -11.82 9.29
CA HIS A 41 2.28 -10.81 10.36
C HIS A 41 3.67 -10.26 10.71
N ALA A 42 4.63 -11.13 10.98
CA ALA A 42 6.00 -10.73 11.30
C ALA A 42 6.72 -10.06 10.11
N ARG A 43 6.36 -10.42 8.87
CA ARG A 43 6.93 -9.83 7.65
C ARG A 43 6.37 -8.43 7.40
N TYR A 44 5.07 -8.20 7.63
CA TYR A 44 4.40 -6.96 7.26
C TYR A 44 4.26 -5.95 8.39
N ALA A 45 4.48 -6.33 9.65
CA ALA A 45 4.47 -5.42 10.78
C ALA A 45 5.76 -4.56 10.85
N ALA A 46 5.91 -3.62 9.90
CA ALA A 46 7.02 -2.68 9.82
C ALA A 46 8.42 -3.33 9.91
N ASN A 47 8.60 -4.48 9.26
CA ASN A 47 9.83 -5.27 9.36
C ASN A 47 10.95 -4.65 8.48
N PRO A 48 12.09 -4.23 9.05
CA PRO A 48 13.18 -3.62 8.29
C PRO A 48 13.90 -4.60 7.35
N LEU A 49 13.96 -5.88 7.68
CA LEU A 49 14.56 -6.90 6.81
C LEU A 49 13.70 -7.12 5.57
N TYR A 50 12.37 -7.11 5.74
CA TYR A 50 11.47 -7.22 4.61
C TYR A 50 11.53 -6.00 3.70
N ALA A 51 11.52 -4.79 4.28
CA ALA A 51 11.70 -3.54 3.54
C ALA A 51 12.98 -3.54 2.70
N LYS A 52 14.10 -3.96 3.30
CA LYS A 52 15.39 -4.09 2.61
C LYS A 52 15.32 -5.11 1.48
N ALA A 53 14.82 -6.32 1.75
CA ALA A 53 14.71 -7.37 0.74
C ALA A 53 13.86 -6.93 -0.46
N LEU A 54 12.76 -6.20 -0.23
CA LEU A 54 11.97 -5.62 -1.32
C LEU A 54 12.80 -4.69 -2.20
N ALA A 55 13.46 -3.70 -1.58
CA ALA A 55 14.12 -2.63 -2.30
C ALA A 55 15.45 -3.04 -2.96
N THR A 56 16.23 -3.90 -2.30
CA THR A 56 17.60 -4.21 -2.74
C THR A 56 17.75 -5.57 -3.41
N GLU A 57 16.75 -6.44 -3.32
CA GLU A 57 16.83 -7.81 -3.85
C GLU A 57 15.68 -8.09 -4.82
N ILE A 58 14.44 -7.99 -4.36
CA ILE A 58 13.26 -8.44 -5.13
C ILE A 58 12.99 -7.52 -6.33
N VAL A 59 12.89 -6.21 -6.10
CA VAL A 59 12.61 -5.26 -7.20
C VAL A 59 13.73 -5.28 -8.25
N PRO A 60 15.02 -5.20 -7.88
CA PRO A 60 16.11 -5.34 -8.86
C PRO A 60 16.10 -6.67 -9.61
N ALA A 61 15.93 -7.80 -8.91
CA ALA A 61 15.94 -9.12 -9.57
C ALA A 61 14.79 -9.33 -10.56
N VAL A 62 13.66 -8.64 -10.36
CA VAL A 62 12.56 -8.64 -11.33
C VAL A 62 12.89 -7.74 -12.52
N ALA A 63 13.43 -6.55 -12.29
CA ALA A 63 13.85 -5.63 -13.35
C ALA A 63 14.92 -6.25 -14.28
N ASP A 64 15.78 -7.12 -13.76
CA ASP A 64 16.77 -7.86 -14.55
C ASP A 64 16.15 -8.93 -15.47
N ARG A 65 14.93 -9.39 -15.17
CA ARG A 65 14.26 -10.48 -15.91
C ARG A 65 13.22 -9.99 -16.90
N VAL A 66 12.65 -8.81 -16.67
CA VAL A 66 11.59 -8.25 -17.50
C VAL A 66 11.83 -6.76 -17.71
N ALA A 67 11.69 -6.30 -18.95
CA ALA A 67 11.83 -4.88 -19.27
C ALA A 67 10.82 -4.03 -18.48
N VAL A 68 11.32 -3.09 -17.69
CA VAL A 68 10.52 -2.14 -16.91
C VAL A 68 11.04 -0.73 -17.15
N THR A 69 10.16 0.26 -16.97
CA THR A 69 10.51 1.69 -17.06
C THR A 69 10.19 2.32 -15.71
N GLY A 70 11.17 3.02 -15.12
CA GLY A 70 11.00 3.67 -13.83
C GLY A 70 10.79 2.70 -12.66
N GLY A 71 10.38 3.27 -11.51
CA GLY A 71 10.06 2.51 -10.31
C GLY A 71 8.65 1.87 -10.38
N PRO A 72 8.43 0.72 -9.73
CA PRO A 72 7.09 0.15 -9.61
C PRO A 72 6.22 0.97 -8.64
N VAL A 73 4.91 0.96 -8.86
CA VAL A 73 3.94 1.32 -7.81
C VAL A 73 3.79 0.12 -6.87
N LEU A 74 3.95 0.35 -5.57
CA LEU A 74 3.77 -0.68 -4.55
C LEU A 74 2.39 -0.56 -3.92
N MET A 75 1.65 -1.66 -3.88
CA MET A 75 0.31 -1.72 -3.30
C MET A 75 0.18 -2.81 -2.24
N GLY A 76 -0.69 -2.59 -1.27
CA GLY A 76 -1.05 -3.60 -0.28
C GLY A 76 -2.29 -3.21 0.53
N GLN A 77 -2.86 -4.21 1.19
CA GLN A 77 -4.07 -4.11 2.00
C GLN A 77 -3.75 -4.38 3.47
N SER A 78 -4.37 -3.67 4.40
CA SER A 78 -4.20 -3.92 5.84
C SER A 78 -2.71 -3.83 6.23
N LEU A 79 -2.14 -4.87 6.86
CA LEU A 79 -0.69 -4.94 7.14
C LEU A 79 0.19 -4.81 5.88
N GLY A 80 -0.29 -5.24 4.70
CA GLY A 80 0.43 -5.06 3.44
C GLY A 80 0.60 -3.58 3.06
N ALA A 81 -0.36 -2.72 3.41
CA ALA A 81 -0.25 -1.28 3.22
C ALA A 81 0.78 -0.67 4.17
N LEU A 82 0.77 -1.09 5.44
CA LEU A 82 1.79 -0.70 6.43
C LEU A 82 3.20 -1.08 5.95
N ALA A 83 3.36 -2.32 5.46
CA ALA A 83 4.63 -2.81 4.94
C ALA A 83 5.10 -2.01 3.71
N ALA A 84 4.18 -1.63 2.82
CA ALA A 84 4.48 -0.83 1.64
C ALA A 84 4.97 0.57 2.01
N LEU A 85 4.24 1.27 2.89
CA LEU A 85 4.64 2.59 3.36
C LEU A 85 5.97 2.54 4.14
N HIS A 86 6.16 1.50 4.97
CA HIS A 86 7.41 1.29 5.69
C HIS A 86 8.60 1.08 4.74
N ALA A 87 8.43 0.29 3.67
CA ALA A 87 9.47 0.06 2.69
C ALA A 87 9.88 1.35 1.98
N ALA A 88 8.91 2.14 1.51
CA ALA A 88 9.19 3.43 0.86
C ALA A 88 9.88 4.42 1.79
N ARG A 89 9.44 4.53 3.05
CA ARG A 89 10.07 5.42 4.05
C ARG A 89 11.51 5.03 4.36
N ARG A 90 11.86 3.74 4.31
CA ARG A 90 13.23 3.26 4.56
C ARG A 90 14.14 3.29 3.35
N HIS A 91 13.56 3.15 2.16
CA HIS A 91 14.29 3.03 0.90
C HIS A 91 13.73 4.02 -0.12
N PRO A 92 13.92 5.34 0.13
CA PRO A 92 13.49 6.37 -0.80
C PRO A 92 14.14 6.18 -2.17
N GLY A 93 13.41 6.45 -3.24
CA GLY A 93 13.83 6.31 -4.63
C GLY A 93 13.52 4.93 -5.23
N THR A 94 12.95 4.00 -4.45
CA THR A 94 12.67 2.63 -4.92
C THR A 94 11.35 2.53 -5.67
N PHE A 95 10.32 3.26 -5.25
CA PHE A 95 8.95 3.12 -5.74
C PHE A 95 8.48 4.41 -6.40
N ALA A 96 7.66 4.29 -7.44
CA ALA A 96 7.09 5.46 -8.14
C ALA A 96 5.77 5.96 -7.52
N GLY A 97 5.15 5.16 -6.65
CA GLY A 97 3.92 5.52 -5.96
C GLY A 97 3.44 4.43 -5.02
N LEU A 98 2.49 4.76 -4.15
CA LEU A 98 1.95 3.83 -3.15
C LEU A 98 0.43 3.75 -3.20
N PHE A 99 -0.12 2.54 -3.23
CA PHE A 99 -1.56 2.30 -3.11
C PHE A 99 -1.87 1.53 -1.83
N LEU A 100 -2.40 2.24 -0.84
CA LEU A 100 -2.50 1.81 0.55
C LEU A 100 -3.98 1.63 0.89
N GLN A 101 -4.43 0.37 0.90
CA GLN A 101 -5.83 0.04 1.16
C GLN A 101 -6.00 -0.36 2.62
N SER A 102 -6.91 0.31 3.33
CA SER A 102 -7.36 -0.08 4.66
C SER A 102 -6.20 -0.33 5.62
N GLY A 103 -5.18 0.53 5.59
CA GLY A 103 -3.89 0.22 6.20
C GLY A 103 -3.98 0.03 7.71
N SER A 104 -3.20 -0.90 8.24
CA SER A 104 -3.07 -1.13 9.69
C SER A 104 -2.18 -0.06 10.34
N PHE A 105 -2.51 1.22 10.14
CA PHE A 105 -1.82 2.36 10.72
C PHE A 105 -2.25 2.59 12.17
N PHE A 106 -2.18 1.53 12.97
CA PHE A 106 -2.75 1.57 14.31
C PHE A 106 -2.07 2.59 15.20
N THR A 107 -2.87 3.18 16.08
CA THR A 107 -2.38 4.10 17.11
C THR A 107 -3.01 3.74 18.46
N PRO A 108 -2.32 3.97 19.59
CA PRO A 108 -2.94 3.77 20.90
C PRO A 108 -4.18 4.62 21.15
N ALA A 109 -4.34 5.74 20.42
CA ALA A 109 -5.47 6.65 20.57
C ALA A 109 -6.75 6.13 19.89
N PHE A 110 -6.61 5.46 18.73
CA PHE A 110 -7.75 4.99 17.95
C PHE A 110 -7.98 3.47 18.05
N ASP A 111 -6.95 2.68 18.40
CA ASP A 111 -7.05 1.22 18.47
C ASP A 111 -6.58 0.60 19.80
N PRO A 112 -6.97 1.11 20.99
CA PRO A 112 -6.58 0.49 22.26
C PRO A 112 -6.98 -1.00 22.36
N GLN A 113 -8.04 -1.42 21.66
CA GLN A 113 -8.52 -2.79 21.55
C GLN A 113 -7.53 -3.73 20.84
N GLU A 114 -6.67 -3.22 19.98
CA GLU A 114 -5.65 -3.98 19.24
C GLU A 114 -4.34 -4.15 20.03
N ALA A 115 -4.27 -3.63 21.27
CA ALA A 115 -3.06 -3.71 22.10
C ALA A 115 -2.59 -5.15 22.40
N GLY A 116 -3.48 -6.14 22.28
CA GLY A 116 -3.15 -7.56 22.41
C GLY A 116 -2.46 -8.18 21.19
N TYR A 117 -2.38 -7.46 20.07
CA TYR A 117 -1.71 -7.94 18.86
C TYR A 117 -0.20 -8.12 19.07
N SER A 118 0.34 -9.28 18.68
CA SER A 118 1.75 -9.66 18.96
C SER A 118 2.80 -8.73 18.35
N HIS A 119 2.43 -7.91 17.36
CA HIS A 119 3.31 -6.93 16.75
C HIS A 119 2.86 -5.47 16.94
N TRP A 120 2.01 -5.22 17.95
CA TRP A 120 1.48 -3.90 18.28
C TRP A 120 2.57 -2.82 18.38
N THR A 121 3.66 -3.11 19.10
CA THR A 121 4.78 -2.17 19.30
C THR A 121 5.46 -1.79 17.99
N GLN A 122 5.66 -2.75 17.08
CA GLN A 122 6.27 -2.50 15.78
C GLN A 122 5.38 -1.63 14.90
N VAL A 123 4.08 -1.96 14.85
CA VAL A 123 3.09 -1.21 14.07
C VAL A 123 2.95 0.22 14.59
N THR A 124 2.60 0.39 15.86
CA THR A 124 2.38 1.72 16.47
C THR A 124 3.67 2.53 16.52
N GLY A 125 4.81 1.88 16.77
CA GLY A 125 6.13 2.50 16.75
C GLY A 125 6.40 3.16 15.40
N PHE A 126 6.23 2.41 14.30
CA PHE A 126 6.39 2.97 12.95
C PHE A 126 5.33 4.03 12.63
N THR A 127 4.04 3.78 12.89
CA THR A 127 2.97 4.76 12.65
C THR A 127 3.26 6.10 13.36
N SER A 128 3.79 6.07 14.59
CA SER A 128 4.13 7.28 15.33
C SER A 128 5.21 8.14 14.64
N THR A 129 6.14 7.52 13.90
CA THR A 129 7.17 8.24 13.16
C THR A 129 6.58 9.04 12.01
N LEU A 130 5.52 8.53 11.36
CA LEU A 130 4.85 9.18 10.23
C LEU A 130 4.27 10.56 10.60
N TYR A 131 3.94 10.76 11.88
CA TYR A 131 3.43 12.02 12.40
C TYR A 131 4.50 13.03 12.84
N ARG A 132 5.76 12.59 12.93
CA ARG A 132 6.87 13.33 13.56
C ARG A 132 8.01 13.64 12.61
N THR A 133 8.10 12.93 11.50
CA THR A 133 9.18 13.07 10.52
C THR A 133 8.63 13.41 9.15
N ASP A 134 9.29 14.33 8.46
CA ASP A 134 8.96 14.65 7.08
C ASP A 134 9.19 13.44 6.15
N PRO A 135 8.41 13.34 5.06
CA PRO A 135 8.66 12.31 4.05
C PRO A 135 10.03 12.50 3.39
N PRO A 136 10.82 11.43 3.24
CA PRO A 136 12.07 11.50 2.51
C PRO A 136 11.87 11.76 1.00
N GLU A 137 10.68 11.47 0.48
CA GLU A 137 10.26 11.74 -0.90
C GLU A 137 8.96 12.55 -0.88
N PRO A 138 9.04 13.89 -0.86
CA PRO A 138 7.85 14.75 -0.74
C PRO A 138 6.96 14.69 -1.99
N ASP A 139 7.50 14.28 -3.14
CA ASP A 139 6.75 14.22 -4.40
C ASP A 139 6.16 12.83 -4.70
N LEU A 140 6.37 11.84 -3.84
CA LEU A 140 5.87 10.48 -4.05
C LEU A 140 4.34 10.44 -3.95
N PRO A 141 3.60 10.11 -5.03
CA PRO A 141 2.14 10.05 -4.99
C PRO A 141 1.66 8.85 -4.18
N ILE A 142 0.68 9.08 -3.30
CA ILE A 142 0.07 8.05 -2.46
C ILE A 142 -1.45 8.07 -2.60
N GLY A 143 -2.05 6.93 -2.95
CA GLY A 143 -3.47 6.68 -2.74
C GLY A 143 -3.70 5.99 -1.39
N ILE A 144 -4.48 6.60 -0.50
CA ILE A 144 -4.94 5.98 0.76
C ILE A 144 -6.46 5.81 0.67
N VAL A 145 -6.91 4.56 0.75
CA VAL A 145 -8.32 4.24 0.49
C VAL A 145 -8.86 3.24 1.52
N CYS A 146 -10.14 3.32 1.88
CA CYS A 146 -10.72 2.52 2.96
C CYS A 146 -12.22 2.24 2.75
N GLY A 147 -12.76 1.20 3.39
CA GLY A 147 -14.20 1.04 3.57
C GLY A 147 -14.72 1.97 4.68
N SER A 148 -15.87 2.61 4.46
CA SER A 148 -16.44 3.57 5.42
C SER A 148 -16.94 2.92 6.73
N GLN A 149 -17.09 1.59 6.75
CA GLN A 149 -17.54 0.81 7.91
C GLN A 149 -16.39 0.11 8.63
N GLU A 150 -15.14 0.44 8.29
CA GLU A 150 -13.96 -0.14 8.93
C GLU A 150 -13.65 0.50 10.28
N GLU A 151 -13.24 -0.33 11.24
CA GLU A 151 -12.78 0.11 12.56
C GLU A 151 -11.54 1.00 12.47
N ASN A 152 -10.61 0.66 11.58
CA ASN A 152 -9.38 1.43 11.35
C ASN A 152 -9.55 2.62 10.38
N LEU A 153 -10.78 2.97 9.99
CA LEU A 153 -11.05 4.13 9.13
C LEU A 153 -10.51 5.43 9.75
N ALA A 154 -10.71 5.60 11.06
CA ALA A 154 -10.25 6.80 11.78
C ALA A 154 -8.73 7.00 11.64
N ASN A 155 -7.94 5.93 11.76
CA ASN A 155 -6.49 5.98 11.56
C ASN A 155 -6.12 6.35 10.13
N ASN A 156 -6.73 5.69 9.15
CA ASN A 156 -6.42 5.92 7.74
C ASN A 156 -6.76 7.36 7.33
N ARG A 157 -7.92 7.87 7.76
CA ARG A 157 -8.35 9.26 7.49
C ARG A 157 -7.43 10.27 8.17
N ALA A 158 -7.08 10.04 9.44
CA ALA A 158 -6.19 10.93 10.18
C ALA A 158 -4.77 10.95 9.57
N LEU A 159 -4.23 9.80 9.17
CA LEU A 159 -2.93 9.72 8.52
C LEU A 159 -2.96 10.36 7.14
N ALA A 160 -3.98 10.10 6.32
CA ALA A 160 -4.13 10.72 5.01
C ALA A 160 -4.17 12.24 5.10
N ALA A 161 -4.98 12.79 6.02
CA ALA A 161 -5.05 14.23 6.25
C ALA A 161 -3.69 14.81 6.69
N HIS A 162 -2.95 14.08 7.53
CA HIS A 162 -1.63 14.52 7.99
C HIS A 162 -0.56 14.48 6.89
N LEU A 163 -0.55 13.43 6.06
CA LEU A 163 0.41 13.29 4.97
C LEU A 163 0.13 14.26 3.83
N ALA A 164 -1.15 14.57 3.56
CA ALA A 164 -1.57 15.53 2.55
C ALA A 164 -1.02 16.96 2.78
N THR A 165 -0.58 17.30 4.00
CA THR A 165 0.07 18.59 4.27
C THR A 165 1.55 18.62 3.86
N ARG A 166 2.12 17.51 3.38
CA ARG A 166 3.57 17.34 3.12
C ARG A 166 3.90 16.66 1.79
N GLN A 167 2.95 15.94 1.19
CA GLN A 167 3.14 15.19 -0.04
C GLN A 167 1.80 14.91 -0.75
N PRO A 168 1.79 14.56 -2.05
CA PRO A 168 0.57 14.24 -2.78
C PRO A 168 -0.13 13.00 -2.20
N VAL A 169 -1.36 13.19 -1.72
CA VAL A 169 -2.20 12.13 -1.17
C VAL A 169 -3.59 12.23 -1.79
N ASP A 170 -4.02 11.16 -2.45
CA ASP A 170 -5.40 10.94 -2.89
C ASP A 170 -6.13 10.07 -1.86
N TRP A 171 -7.28 10.54 -1.37
CA TRP A 171 -8.09 9.86 -0.37
C TRP A 171 -9.39 9.31 -0.97
N GLY A 172 -9.80 8.11 -0.54
CA GLY A 172 -11.01 7.48 -1.05
C GLY A 172 -11.72 6.56 -0.07
N GLU A 173 -13.05 6.51 -0.20
CA GLU A 173 -13.90 5.62 0.60
C GLU A 173 -14.96 4.93 -0.25
N VAL A 174 -15.34 3.71 0.12
CA VAL A 174 -16.53 3.00 -0.39
C VAL A 174 -17.40 2.51 0.78
N PRO A 175 -18.73 2.40 0.61
CA PRO A 175 -19.64 2.01 1.69
C PRO A 175 -19.61 0.50 2.00
N ASP A 176 -18.46 0.00 2.45
CA ASP A 176 -18.19 -1.40 2.80
C ASP A 176 -17.24 -1.47 4.02
N GLY A 177 -16.96 -2.67 4.52
CA GLY A 177 -16.08 -2.95 5.66
C GLY A 177 -14.67 -3.38 5.24
N HIS A 178 -14.00 -4.19 6.06
CA HIS A 178 -12.62 -4.63 5.82
C HIS A 178 -12.60 -5.94 5.01
N THR A 179 -12.94 -5.88 3.72
CA THR A 179 -13.16 -7.08 2.88
C THR A 179 -12.42 -7.02 1.54
N TRP A 180 -12.29 -8.17 0.88
CA TRP A 180 -11.78 -8.24 -0.49
C TRP A 180 -12.67 -7.49 -1.50
N THR A 181 -13.98 -7.43 -1.25
CA THR A 181 -14.92 -6.65 -2.07
C THR A 181 -14.60 -5.17 -1.99
N THR A 182 -14.41 -4.64 -0.77
CA THR A 182 -13.97 -3.27 -0.53
C THR A 182 -12.70 -2.95 -1.32
N TRP A 183 -11.67 -3.80 -1.19
CA TRP A 183 -10.38 -3.54 -1.84
C TRP A 183 -10.45 -3.65 -3.37
N ARG A 184 -11.32 -4.52 -3.90
CA ARG A 184 -11.61 -4.58 -5.33
C ARG A 184 -12.30 -3.30 -5.81
N ASP A 185 -13.33 -2.86 -5.11
CA ASP A 185 -14.16 -1.74 -5.52
C ASP A 185 -13.39 -0.41 -5.44
N LEU A 186 -12.36 -0.35 -4.58
CA LEU A 186 -11.43 0.77 -4.51
C LEU A 186 -10.37 0.82 -5.63
N LEU A 187 -10.24 -0.22 -6.48
CA LEU A 187 -9.30 -0.19 -7.60
C LEU A 187 -9.64 0.92 -8.61
N ASP A 188 -10.93 1.19 -8.83
CA ASP A 188 -11.40 2.29 -9.67
C ASP A 188 -12.18 3.30 -8.81
N PRO A 189 -11.91 4.61 -8.93
CA PRO A 189 -10.94 5.24 -9.83
C PRO A 189 -9.51 5.30 -9.26
N TYR A 190 -9.28 4.87 -8.02
CA TYR A 190 -8.10 5.27 -7.26
C TYR A 190 -6.78 4.64 -7.74
N LEU A 191 -6.74 3.32 -7.97
CA LEU A 191 -5.52 2.70 -8.52
C LEU A 191 -5.28 3.18 -9.96
N THR A 192 -6.34 3.31 -10.77
CA THR A 192 -6.22 3.85 -12.15
C THR A 192 -5.56 5.23 -12.14
N ARG A 193 -6.03 6.15 -11.30
CA ARG A 193 -5.48 7.52 -11.20
C ARG A 193 -4.02 7.50 -10.74
N LEU A 194 -3.71 6.75 -9.69
CA LEU A 194 -2.34 6.65 -9.17
C LEU A 194 -1.36 6.11 -10.22
N LEU A 195 -1.74 5.05 -10.96
CA LEU A 195 -0.86 4.47 -11.98
C LEU A 195 -0.60 5.45 -13.13
N MET A 196 -1.59 6.28 -13.48
CA MET A 196 -1.43 7.31 -14.50
C MET A 196 -0.53 8.46 -14.01
N GLU A 197 -0.64 8.85 -12.74
CA GLU A 197 0.19 9.90 -12.14
C GLU A 197 1.64 9.46 -11.89
N ALA A 198 1.84 8.23 -11.43
CA ALA A 198 3.17 7.72 -11.06
C ALA A 198 4.10 7.46 -12.26
N TRP A 199 3.56 7.33 -13.47
CA TRP A 199 4.31 6.95 -14.68
C TRP A 199 4.29 8.00 -15.80
N THR A 200 3.77 9.18 -15.52
CA THR A 200 3.94 10.38 -16.36
C THR A 200 5.27 11.05 -16.13
#